data_AF-A0A815UU77-F1
#
_entry.id   AF-A0A815UU77-F1
#
_cell.length_a   1.000
_cell.length_b   1.000
_cell.length_c   1.000
_cell.angle_alpha   90.00
_cell.angle_beta   90.00
_cell.angle_gamma   90.00
#
_symmetry.space_group_name_H-M   'P 1'
#
loop_
_entity.id
_entity.type
_entity.pdbx_description
1 polymer ?
#
loop_
_entity_poly.entity_id
_entity_poly.type
_entity_poly.pdbx_seq_one_letter_code
_entity_poly.pdbx_strand_id
1 'polypeptide(L)'
;MAALLQKNFDKVKNRINPYLHNNRISPLLDLAENKIHVERSIIALGLSGIFAIYLIFGCGNDFICNFIGILYPIYASLSAIHTPEVRGGKKLLIYWIFYSSLICIEYLGHSLFHSLRIYWLVKCIFLIWMMKSGSIIIGQRFITNVDLTDDVQDGEEQQEEVPVEEEQEEVPVEEEQEEVPVEADQEVPVEEEQEEFQFEPEQEEAQVQEYIEPPREKVDVEALITANGNSSTLDLTMKGLNADEAKTLMELLQNNKTLTSIDLGGVNFDAIGAKHFGDALQKNKTLNTLRLFNAGIGVEGVKYFADALRNNTALTTLDLGRCQMGDEGARHLADALQHNTVNILIYL
;
A
#
# COMPACT_ATOMS: atom_id res chain seq x y z
N MET A 1 -14.69 43.21 -14.87
CA MET A 1 -13.95 42.04 -14.33
C MET A 1 -13.38 42.31 -12.94
N ALA A 2 -12.45 43.27 -12.77
CA ALA A 2 -11.76 43.56 -11.50
C ALA A 2 -12.67 43.63 -10.24
N ALA A 3 -13.77 44.40 -10.28
CA ALA A 3 -14.69 44.51 -9.14
C ALA A 3 -15.34 43.19 -8.69
N LEU A 4 -15.51 42.21 -9.59
CA LEU A 4 -15.99 40.86 -9.24
C LEU A 4 -14.87 40.02 -8.60
N LEU A 5 -13.63 40.15 -9.07
CA LEU A 5 -12.47 39.50 -8.46
C LEU A 5 -12.24 40.03 -7.04
N GLN A 6 -12.31 41.34 -6.84
CA GLN A 6 -12.17 41.98 -5.53
C GLN A 6 -13.30 41.55 -4.57
N LYS A 7 -14.57 41.63 -5.00
CA LYS A 7 -15.71 41.14 -4.21
C LYS A 7 -15.60 39.65 -3.84
N ASN A 8 -15.03 38.82 -4.71
CA ASN A 8 -14.77 37.41 -4.41
C ASN A 8 -13.59 37.24 -3.44
N PHE A 9 -12.51 37.99 -3.60
CA PHE A 9 -11.36 38.00 -2.69
C PHE A 9 -11.79 38.40 -1.28
N ASP A 10 -12.51 39.52 -1.12
CA ASP A 10 -13.01 40.00 0.17
C ASP A 10 -13.96 38.98 0.82
N LYS A 11 -14.81 38.30 0.02
CA LYS A 11 -15.69 37.22 0.50
C LYS A 11 -14.93 35.99 1.00
N VAL A 12 -13.79 35.63 0.40
CA VAL A 12 -12.94 34.52 0.87
C VAL A 12 -12.12 34.95 2.08
N LYS A 13 -11.52 36.13 2.03
CA LYS A 13 -10.78 36.77 3.13
C LYS A 13 -11.60 36.78 4.42
N ASN A 14 -12.82 37.33 4.37
CA ASN A 14 -13.71 37.41 5.52
C ASN A 14 -14.20 36.04 6.02
N ARG A 15 -14.23 35.02 5.16
CA ARG A 15 -14.53 33.63 5.57
C ARG A 15 -13.38 32.94 6.29
N ILE A 16 -12.13 33.24 5.91
CA ILE A 16 -10.95 32.63 6.53
C ILE A 16 -10.59 33.33 7.84
N ASN A 17 -10.77 34.65 7.93
CA ASN A 17 -10.35 35.47 9.07
C ASN A 17 -10.70 34.92 10.47
N PRO A 18 -11.94 34.51 10.79
CA PRO A 18 -12.26 33.98 12.13
C PRO A 18 -11.44 32.72 12.50
N TYR A 19 -11.11 31.87 11.53
CA TYR A 19 -10.30 30.67 11.75
C TYR A 19 -8.80 30.97 11.98
N LEU A 20 -8.35 32.21 11.85
CA LEU A 20 -6.95 32.59 12.09
C LEU A 20 -6.69 33.11 13.52
N HIS A 21 -7.75 33.43 14.27
CA HIS A 21 -7.66 34.10 15.57
C HIS A 21 -7.76 33.16 16.79
N ASN A 22 -8.07 31.87 16.62
CA ASN A 22 -8.15 30.90 17.73
C ASN A 22 -7.58 29.51 17.36
N ASN A 23 -6.40 29.48 16.74
CA ASN A 23 -5.75 28.25 16.27
C ASN A 23 -4.31 28.13 16.76
N ARG A 24 -3.74 26.92 16.79
CA ARG A 24 -2.33 26.68 17.19
C ARG A 24 -1.29 27.49 16.40
N ILE A 25 -1.66 28.00 15.21
CA ILE A 25 -0.79 28.85 14.36
C ILE A 25 -0.91 30.36 14.64
N SER A 26 -1.88 30.80 15.44
CA SER A 26 -2.07 32.22 15.78
C SER A 26 -0.80 32.92 16.31
N PRO A 27 0.03 32.36 17.22
CA PRO A 27 1.29 33.00 17.65
C PRO A 27 2.35 33.15 16.55
N LEU A 28 2.33 32.29 15.52
CA LEU A 28 3.22 32.44 14.36
C LEU A 28 2.71 33.54 13.42
N LEU A 29 1.39 33.68 13.30
CA LEU A 29 0.74 34.75 12.56
C LEU A 29 0.88 36.12 13.26
N ASP A 30 0.82 36.16 14.60
CA ASP A 30 1.16 37.34 15.41
C ASP A 30 2.56 37.84 15.07
N LEU A 31 3.55 36.93 15.07
CA LEU A 31 4.96 37.27 14.83
C LEU A 31 5.21 37.69 13.37
N ALA A 32 4.50 37.11 12.41
CA ALA A 32 4.56 37.52 11.00
C ALA A 32 3.91 38.90 10.78
N GLU A 33 2.72 39.14 11.32
CA GLU A 33 2.00 40.42 11.22
C GLU A 33 2.78 41.57 11.86
N ASN A 34 3.34 41.37 13.06
CA ASN A 34 4.17 42.36 13.74
C ASN A 34 5.47 42.71 12.98
N LYS A 35 5.96 41.82 12.11
CA LYS A 35 7.22 42.00 11.35
C LYS A 35 7.01 42.52 9.92
N ILE A 36 5.82 42.32 9.36
CA ILE A 36 5.51 42.61 7.95
C ILE A 36 4.44 43.72 7.82
N HIS A 37 3.70 44.02 8.89
CA HIS A 37 2.56 44.96 8.93
C HIS A 37 1.46 44.66 7.89
N VAL A 38 1.28 43.38 7.57
CA VAL A 38 0.24 42.87 6.65
C VAL A 38 -0.70 41.95 7.41
N GLU A 39 -2.00 42.14 7.19
CA GLU A 39 -3.08 41.40 7.84
C GLU A 39 -2.96 39.88 7.63
N ARG A 40 -3.11 39.11 8.71
CA ARG A 40 -3.00 37.63 8.76
C ARG A 40 -3.79 36.92 7.65
N SER A 41 -4.99 37.41 7.33
CA SER A 41 -5.86 36.85 6.30
C SER A 41 -5.23 36.88 4.91
N ILE A 42 -4.46 37.93 4.61
CA ILE A 42 -3.71 38.11 3.37
C ILE A 42 -2.46 37.22 3.37
N ILE A 43 -1.77 37.10 4.51
CA ILE A 43 -0.62 36.19 4.66
C ILE A 43 -1.06 34.73 4.45
N ALA A 44 -2.15 34.30 5.09
CA ALA A 44 -2.71 32.96 4.95
C ALA A 44 -3.18 32.65 3.52
N LEU A 45 -3.83 33.62 2.86
CA LEU A 45 -4.20 33.51 1.44
C LEU A 45 -2.98 33.42 0.52
N GLY A 46 -1.94 34.21 0.79
CA GLY A 46 -0.66 34.16 0.05
C GLY A 46 0.03 32.81 0.18
N LEU A 47 0.16 32.30 1.40
CA LEU A 47 0.74 30.97 1.68
C LEU A 47 -0.08 29.84 1.03
N SER A 48 -1.41 29.90 1.11
CA SER A 48 -2.30 28.94 0.44
C SER A 48 -2.18 28.98 -1.08
N GLY A 49 -2.03 30.17 -1.66
CA GLY A 49 -1.76 30.35 -3.10
C GLY A 49 -0.40 29.80 -3.52
N ILE A 50 0.66 30.08 -2.75
CA ILE A 50 2.01 29.52 -2.97
C ILE A 50 1.98 27.98 -2.88
N PHE A 51 1.27 27.42 -1.91
CA PHE A 51 1.12 25.96 -1.76
C PHE A 51 0.33 25.34 -2.92
N ALA A 52 -0.73 26.00 -3.42
CA ALA A 52 -1.45 25.55 -4.61
C ALA A 52 -0.58 25.61 -5.88
N ILE A 53 0.27 26.63 -6.02
CA ILE A 53 1.26 26.73 -7.11
C ILE A 53 2.33 25.62 -6.97
N TYR A 54 2.77 25.32 -5.75
CA TYR A 54 3.68 24.20 -5.48
C TYR A 54 3.06 22.87 -5.91
N LEU A 55 1.81 22.58 -5.58
CA LEU A 55 1.13 21.35 -6.01
C LEU A 55 0.95 21.24 -7.55
N ILE A 56 1.15 22.31 -8.32
CA ILE A 56 1.19 22.28 -9.80
C ILE A 56 2.62 22.13 -10.33
N PHE A 57 3.62 22.79 -9.74
CA PHE A 57 4.97 22.89 -10.34
C PHE A 57 6.11 22.20 -9.58
N GLY A 58 5.90 21.85 -8.31
CA GLY A 58 6.86 21.21 -7.40
C GLY A 58 7.08 19.71 -7.67
N CYS A 59 7.88 19.11 -6.79
CA CYS A 59 8.24 17.69 -6.78
C CYS A 59 7.67 17.01 -5.52
N GLY A 60 7.34 15.72 -5.60
CA GLY A 60 6.72 15.00 -4.47
C GLY A 60 5.27 15.40 -4.19
N ASN A 61 4.57 15.99 -5.17
CA ASN A 61 3.17 16.42 -5.04
C ASN A 61 2.24 15.21 -4.79
N ASP A 62 2.62 14.06 -5.34
CA ASP A 62 2.07 12.73 -5.10
C ASP A 62 2.17 12.34 -3.60
N PHE A 63 3.39 12.35 -3.05
CA PHE A 63 3.64 12.07 -1.63
C PHE A 63 2.86 13.03 -0.72
N ILE A 64 2.92 14.34 -1.00
CA ILE A 64 2.25 15.37 -0.19
C ILE A 64 0.73 15.22 -0.23
N CYS A 65 0.13 14.99 -1.41
CA CYS A 65 -1.32 14.88 -1.51
C CYS A 65 -1.85 13.58 -0.89
N ASN A 66 -1.09 12.48 -0.99
CA ASN A 66 -1.42 11.21 -0.34
C ASN A 66 -1.24 11.29 1.18
N PHE A 67 -0.18 11.95 1.67
CA PHE A 67 0.02 12.18 3.10
C PHE A 67 -1.11 13.02 3.72
N ILE A 68 -1.52 14.11 3.06
CA ILE A 68 -2.69 14.92 3.47
C ILE A 68 -3.98 14.09 3.43
N GLY A 69 -4.14 13.24 2.40
CA GLY A 69 -5.27 12.33 2.23
C GLY A 69 -5.37 11.21 3.29
N ILE A 70 -4.32 11.00 4.10
CA ILE A 70 -4.27 9.99 5.16
C ILE A 70 -4.30 10.64 6.56
N LEU A 71 -3.60 11.76 6.75
CA LEU A 71 -3.31 12.30 8.09
C LEU A 71 -4.56 12.74 8.87
N TYR A 72 -5.45 13.53 8.25
CA TYR A 72 -6.70 13.96 8.91
C TYR A 72 -7.70 12.80 9.07
N PRO A 73 -7.95 11.94 8.06
CA PRO A 73 -8.82 10.78 8.20
C PRO A 73 -8.36 9.78 9.27
N ILE A 74 -7.05 9.51 9.42
CA ILE A 74 -6.55 8.69 10.53
C ILE A 74 -6.86 9.34 11.88
N TYR A 75 -6.58 10.64 12.05
CA TYR A 75 -6.90 11.34 13.30
C TYR A 75 -8.40 11.28 13.61
N ALA A 76 -9.26 11.48 12.61
CA ALA A 76 -10.71 11.42 12.75
C ALA A 76 -11.20 9.99 13.07
N SER A 77 -10.63 8.94 12.44
CA SER A 77 -10.94 7.53 12.74
C SER A 77 -10.50 7.13 14.15
N LEU A 78 -9.31 7.54 14.60
CA LEU A 78 -8.84 7.28 15.97
C LEU A 78 -9.68 8.03 17.03
N SER A 79 -10.11 9.24 16.71
CA SER A 79 -11.06 9.99 17.55
C SER A 79 -12.43 9.29 17.59
N ALA A 80 -12.92 8.80 16.45
CA ALA A 80 -14.22 8.15 16.32
C ALA A 80 -14.32 6.81 17.08
N ILE A 81 -13.22 6.13 17.38
CA ILE A 81 -13.21 4.93 18.26
C ILE A 81 -13.64 5.29 19.69
N HIS A 82 -13.35 6.51 20.15
CA HIS A 82 -13.63 6.97 21.51
C HIS A 82 -15.00 7.67 21.65
N THR A 83 -15.78 7.77 20.56
CA THR A 83 -17.08 8.46 20.52
C THR A 83 -18.14 7.58 19.85
N PRO A 84 -19.29 7.29 20.47
CA PRO A 84 -20.31 6.42 19.88
C PRO A 84 -21.09 7.02 18.69
N GLU A 85 -20.60 8.08 18.02
CA GLU A 85 -21.26 8.67 16.84
C GLU A 85 -21.13 7.75 15.61
N VAL A 86 -22.08 6.82 15.45
CA VAL A 86 -22.24 5.96 14.26
C VAL A 86 -22.23 6.78 12.96
N ARG A 87 -22.84 7.97 12.98
CA ARG A 87 -22.87 8.91 11.85
C ARG A 87 -21.48 9.49 11.52
N GLY A 88 -20.55 9.53 12.47
CA GLY A 88 -19.13 9.89 12.27
C GLY A 88 -18.38 8.79 11.53
N GLY A 89 -18.44 7.55 12.05
CA GLY A 89 -17.81 6.38 11.44
C GLY A 89 -18.25 6.13 10.00
N LYS A 90 -19.55 6.23 9.70
CA LYS A 90 -20.09 6.06 8.33
C LYS A 90 -19.49 7.07 7.32
N LYS A 91 -19.27 8.34 7.71
CA LYS A 91 -18.62 9.36 6.84
C LYS A 91 -17.18 8.99 6.48
N LEU A 92 -16.46 8.39 7.43
CA LEU A 92 -15.05 8.01 7.30
C LEU A 92 -14.90 6.73 6.46
N LEU A 93 -15.77 5.74 6.64
CA LEU A 93 -15.77 4.54 5.80
C LEU A 93 -15.98 4.88 4.31
N ILE A 94 -16.95 5.76 4.02
CA ILE A 94 -17.19 6.26 2.65
C ILE A 94 -15.96 7.00 2.12
N TYR A 95 -15.30 7.84 2.95
CA TYR A 95 -14.05 8.50 2.56
C TYR A 95 -12.98 7.49 2.14
N TRP A 96 -12.75 6.44 2.95
CA TRP A 96 -11.72 5.44 2.67
C TRP A 96 -11.98 4.64 1.38
N ILE A 97 -13.25 4.34 1.05
CA ILE A 97 -13.60 3.68 -0.22
C ILE A 97 -13.18 4.55 -1.42
N PHE A 98 -13.51 5.84 -1.42
CA PHE A 98 -13.12 6.75 -2.51
C PHE A 98 -11.61 7.05 -2.53
N TYR A 99 -10.96 7.14 -1.38
CA TYR A 99 -9.52 7.34 -1.30
C TYR A 99 -8.75 6.13 -1.88
N SER A 100 -9.13 4.91 -1.52
CA SER A 100 -8.55 3.68 -2.07
C SER A 100 -8.84 3.53 -3.57
N SER A 101 -10.06 3.84 -4.03
CA SER A 101 -10.40 3.84 -5.46
C SER A 101 -9.50 4.80 -6.26
N LEU A 102 -9.23 5.99 -5.75
CA LEU A 102 -8.30 6.94 -6.38
C LEU A 102 -6.86 6.41 -6.44
N ILE A 103 -6.37 5.75 -5.37
CA ILE A 103 -5.04 5.11 -5.38
C ILE A 103 -4.95 4.00 -6.44
N CYS A 104 -5.98 3.17 -6.57
CA CYS A 104 -6.02 2.13 -7.61
C CYS A 104 -5.96 2.75 -9.03
N ILE A 105 -6.68 3.85 -9.26
CA ILE A 105 -6.66 4.58 -10.53
C ILE A 105 -5.27 5.21 -10.80
N GLU A 106 -4.59 5.74 -9.79
CA GLU A 106 -3.23 6.26 -9.92
C GLU A 106 -2.20 5.17 -10.22
N TYR A 107 -2.31 4.01 -9.57
CA TYR A 107 -1.45 2.86 -9.82
C TYR A 107 -1.60 2.33 -11.25
N LEU A 108 -2.85 2.15 -11.70
CA LEU A 108 -3.17 1.76 -13.08
C LEU A 108 -2.76 2.82 -14.11
N GLY A 109 -2.82 4.10 -13.75
CA GLY A 109 -2.58 5.25 -14.63
C GLY A 109 -1.20 5.90 -14.52
N HIS A 110 -0.19 5.19 -14.00
CA HIS A 110 1.12 5.74 -13.62
C HIS A 110 1.77 6.67 -14.69
N SER A 111 1.78 6.26 -15.97
CA SER A 111 2.31 7.10 -17.08
C SER A 111 1.39 8.25 -17.51
N LEU A 112 0.08 8.12 -17.31
CA LEU A 112 -0.93 9.10 -17.76
C LEU A 112 -1.05 10.28 -16.79
N PHE A 113 -1.17 10.01 -15.48
CA PHE A 113 -1.40 11.06 -14.49
C PHE A 113 -0.13 11.83 -14.13
N HIS A 114 1.07 11.23 -14.24
CA HIS A 114 2.34 11.93 -14.00
C HIS A 114 2.54 13.15 -14.93
N SER A 115 2.05 13.07 -16.18
CA SER A 115 2.08 14.18 -17.13
C SER A 115 1.11 15.33 -16.77
N LEU A 116 0.03 15.03 -16.04
CA LEU A 116 -1.06 15.96 -15.75
C LEU A 116 -0.90 16.62 -14.39
N ARG A 117 0.11 17.49 -14.21
CA ARG A 117 0.44 18.08 -12.88
C ARG A 117 -0.74 18.76 -12.15
N ILE A 118 -1.73 19.29 -12.90
CA ILE A 118 -2.98 19.86 -12.34
C ILE A 118 -3.83 18.82 -11.59
N TYR A 119 -3.72 17.53 -11.92
CA TYR A 119 -4.42 16.43 -11.27
C TYR A 119 -4.20 16.40 -9.76
N TRP A 120 -2.96 16.62 -9.29
CA TRP A 120 -2.64 16.63 -7.86
C TRP A 120 -3.38 17.72 -7.09
N LEU A 121 -3.49 18.92 -7.65
CA LEU A 121 -4.29 20.00 -7.06
C LEU A 121 -5.79 19.66 -7.06
N VAL A 122 -6.31 19.08 -8.14
CA VAL A 122 -7.72 18.67 -8.24
C VAL A 122 -8.03 17.55 -7.24
N LYS A 123 -7.17 16.53 -7.11
CA LYS A 123 -7.28 15.46 -6.12
C LYS A 123 -7.28 16.04 -4.70
N CYS A 124 -6.32 16.90 -4.37
CA CYS A 124 -6.24 17.50 -3.03
C CYS A 124 -7.48 18.34 -2.70
N ILE A 125 -8.01 19.12 -3.65
CA ILE A 125 -9.28 19.86 -3.48
C ILE A 125 -10.47 18.89 -3.27
N PHE A 126 -10.53 17.80 -4.05
CA PHE A 126 -11.57 16.78 -3.92
C PHE A 126 -11.52 16.08 -2.55
N LEU A 127 -10.35 15.67 -2.08
CA LEU A 127 -10.18 15.05 -0.76
C LEU A 127 -10.56 16.00 0.37
N ILE A 128 -10.15 17.28 0.31
CA ILE A 128 -10.54 18.30 1.29
C ILE A 128 -12.06 18.53 1.30
N TRP A 129 -12.72 18.48 0.15
CA TRP A 129 -14.18 18.55 0.07
C TRP A 129 -14.86 17.29 0.62
N MET A 130 -14.33 16.09 0.33
CA MET A 130 -14.80 14.82 0.89
C MET A 130 -14.74 14.81 2.42
N MET A 131 -13.60 15.19 2.99
CA MET A 131 -13.36 15.26 4.44
C MET A 131 -14.33 16.20 5.18
N LYS A 132 -14.89 17.22 4.51
CA LYS A 132 -15.83 18.17 5.13
C LYS A 132 -17.31 17.85 4.89
N SER A 133 -17.69 17.40 3.68
CA SER A 133 -19.10 17.21 3.32
C SER A 133 -19.34 16.21 2.19
N GLY A 134 -18.36 15.96 1.32
CA GLY A 134 -18.54 15.12 0.14
C GLY A 134 -18.95 13.68 0.47
N SER A 135 -18.39 13.07 1.52
CA SER A 135 -18.78 11.71 1.94
C SER A 135 -20.27 11.58 2.28
N ILE A 136 -20.90 12.63 2.83
CA ILE A 136 -22.34 12.61 3.16
C ILE A 136 -23.16 12.68 1.87
N ILE A 137 -22.84 13.64 0.99
CA ILE A 137 -23.56 13.91 -0.27
C ILE A 137 -23.46 12.72 -1.23
N ILE A 138 -22.31 12.02 -1.25
CA ILE A 138 -22.10 10.83 -2.07
C ILE A 138 -22.73 9.60 -1.41
N GLY A 139 -22.63 9.44 -0.08
CA GLY A 139 -23.35 8.39 0.66
C GLY A 139 -24.85 8.41 0.39
N GLN A 140 -25.48 9.59 0.51
CA GLN A 140 -26.90 9.83 0.22
C GLN A 140 -27.30 9.63 -1.27
N ARG A 141 -26.35 9.34 -2.16
CA ARG A 141 -26.60 9.07 -3.59
C ARG A 141 -26.27 7.65 -4.03
N PHE A 142 -25.35 6.97 -3.35
CA PHE A 142 -24.98 5.58 -3.62
C PHE A 142 -25.67 4.58 -2.69
N ILE A 143 -26.02 4.99 -1.46
CA ILE A 143 -26.62 4.12 -0.43
C ILE A 143 -28.15 4.25 -0.45
N THR A 144 -28.74 4.96 -1.41
CA THR A 144 -30.20 5.23 -1.53
C THR A 144 -31.09 4.00 -1.77
N ASN A 145 -30.53 2.79 -1.81
CA ASN A 145 -31.25 1.50 -1.82
C ASN A 145 -31.16 0.74 -0.48
N VAL A 146 -30.53 1.33 0.54
CA VAL A 146 -30.45 0.81 1.92
C VAL A 146 -30.87 1.93 2.85
N ASP A 147 -32.03 1.79 3.49
CA ASP A 147 -32.58 2.85 4.32
C ASP A 147 -31.65 3.23 5.48
N LEU A 148 -31.47 4.54 5.62
CA LEU A 148 -30.71 5.18 6.70
C LEU A 148 -31.46 6.43 7.20
N THR A 149 -32.79 6.39 7.15
CA THR A 149 -33.71 7.37 7.74
C THR A 149 -34.42 6.82 8.97
N ASP A 150 -33.65 6.19 9.85
CA ASP A 150 -33.90 6.24 11.28
C ASP A 150 -32.85 7.18 11.91
N ASP A 151 -33.15 7.72 13.09
CA ASP A 151 -32.35 8.74 13.80
C ASP A 151 -32.16 10.08 13.05
N VAL A 152 -33.29 10.67 12.60
CA VAL A 152 -33.42 12.13 12.46
C VAL A 152 -34.52 12.64 13.40
N GLN A 153 -34.12 12.95 14.63
CA GLN A 153 -34.70 14.08 15.36
C GLN A 153 -33.58 15.10 15.60
N ASP A 154 -33.82 16.34 15.17
CA ASP A 154 -32.92 17.45 15.42
C ASP A 154 -33.02 17.88 16.90
N GLY A 155 -31.87 18.02 17.55
CA GLY A 155 -31.74 18.57 18.90
C GLY A 155 -30.68 19.66 18.90
N GLU A 156 -31.08 20.90 19.21
CA GLU A 156 -30.19 22.06 19.26
C GLU A 156 -29.37 22.08 20.57
N GLU A 157 -28.35 22.95 20.61
CA GLU A 157 -27.40 23.08 21.72
C GLU A 157 -28.10 23.40 23.06
N GLN A 158 -27.99 22.53 24.07
CA GLN A 158 -28.09 22.92 25.48
C GLN A 158 -27.04 22.21 26.34
N GLN A 159 -26.52 22.95 27.33
CA GLN A 159 -25.71 22.42 28.42
C GLN A 159 -26.65 22.19 29.60
N GLU A 160 -26.67 20.99 30.16
CA GLU A 160 -27.28 20.73 31.47
C GLU A 160 -26.29 20.01 32.40
N GLU A 161 -26.47 20.27 33.69
CA GLU A 161 -25.51 19.92 34.75
C GLU A 161 -25.71 18.46 35.20
N VAL A 162 -24.63 17.82 35.66
CA VAL A 162 -24.68 16.46 36.24
C VAL A 162 -24.92 16.57 37.75
N PRO A 163 -26.05 16.09 38.29
CA PRO A 163 -26.18 15.78 39.71
C PRO A 163 -25.53 14.43 40.01
N VAL A 164 -24.96 14.30 41.20
CA VAL A 164 -24.47 13.02 41.73
C VAL A 164 -25.58 12.42 42.59
N GLU A 165 -25.99 11.19 42.28
CA GLU A 165 -26.66 10.32 43.25
C GLU A 165 -25.90 8.99 43.29
N GLU A 166 -25.39 8.67 44.48
CA GLU A 166 -24.91 7.34 44.84
C GLU A 166 -26.10 6.54 45.36
N GLU A 167 -26.28 5.30 44.94
CA GLU A 167 -26.98 4.33 45.78
C GLU A 167 -26.46 2.91 45.55
N GLN A 168 -26.42 2.13 46.62
CA GLN A 168 -25.91 0.77 46.68
C GLN A 168 -27.03 -0.13 47.20
N GLU A 169 -27.24 -1.30 46.60
CA GLU A 169 -28.02 -2.36 47.26
C GLU A 169 -27.44 -3.74 46.91
N GLU A 170 -27.48 -4.66 47.88
CA GLU A 170 -26.78 -5.95 47.87
C GLU A 170 -27.75 -7.13 47.97
N VAL A 171 -27.45 -8.23 47.23
CA VAL A 171 -27.64 -9.64 47.69
C VAL A 171 -29.15 -10.09 47.79
N PRO A 172 -29.52 -11.40 47.84
CA PRO A 172 -28.74 -12.63 47.97
C PRO A 172 -28.86 -13.69 46.83
N VAL A 173 -28.12 -14.78 47.04
CA VAL A 173 -28.24 -16.10 46.39
C VAL A 173 -28.93 -17.06 47.37
N GLU A 174 -29.77 -17.97 46.87
CA GLU A 174 -30.13 -19.23 47.57
C GLU A 174 -30.10 -20.42 46.58
N GLU A 175 -29.93 -21.63 47.11
CA GLU A 175 -29.70 -22.89 46.38
C GLU A 175 -30.75 -23.95 46.72
N GLU A 176 -31.01 -24.91 45.82
CA GLU A 176 -31.48 -26.29 46.06
C GLU A 176 -31.64 -26.99 44.68
N GLN A 177 -31.41 -28.29 44.42
CA GLN A 177 -30.59 -29.38 44.97
C GLN A 177 -30.97 -30.65 44.15
N GLU A 178 -29.97 -31.40 43.63
CA GLU A 178 -29.93 -32.87 43.37
C GLU A 178 -31.09 -33.57 42.57
N GLU A 179 -30.98 -34.79 42.00
CA GLU A 179 -30.03 -35.93 42.14
C GLU A 179 -29.53 -36.47 40.77
N VAL A 180 -28.59 -37.44 40.78
CA VAL A 180 -28.05 -38.15 39.59
C VAL A 180 -27.83 -39.65 39.85
N PRO A 181 -28.21 -40.53 38.90
CA PRO A 181 -27.58 -41.84 38.64
C PRO A 181 -27.03 -41.94 37.18
N VAL A 182 -25.87 -42.54 36.83
CA VAL A 182 -25.30 -43.88 37.13
C VAL A 182 -26.10 -44.98 36.41
N GLU A 183 -25.57 -45.82 35.49
CA GLU A 183 -24.22 -46.14 34.94
C GLU A 183 -24.41 -46.71 33.49
N ALA A 184 -23.46 -47.01 32.58
CA ALA A 184 -21.98 -47.08 32.53
C ALA A 184 -21.47 -46.91 31.06
N ASP A 185 -20.20 -47.25 30.76
CA ASP A 185 -19.52 -47.08 29.45
C ASP A 185 -20.04 -47.93 28.27
N GLN A 186 -20.01 -47.38 27.04
CA GLN A 186 -19.68 -48.10 25.78
C GLN A 186 -18.96 -47.18 24.78
N GLU A 187 -17.93 -47.70 24.11
CA GLU A 187 -17.20 -47.02 23.03
C GLU A 187 -18.01 -47.02 21.72
N VAL A 188 -18.07 -45.88 21.01
CA VAL A 188 -18.60 -45.78 19.64
C VAL A 188 -17.62 -44.95 18.79
N PRO A 189 -17.26 -45.37 17.56
CA PRO A 189 -16.31 -44.62 16.73
C PRO A 189 -16.89 -43.28 16.24
N VAL A 190 -16.03 -42.29 16.05
CA VAL A 190 -16.35 -41.12 15.22
C VAL A 190 -16.09 -41.52 13.76
N GLU A 191 -17.15 -41.73 12.99
CA GLU A 191 -17.05 -41.88 11.54
C GLU A 191 -16.91 -40.50 10.89
N GLU A 192 -15.93 -40.33 10.00
CA GLU A 192 -15.76 -39.10 9.21
C GLU A 192 -16.75 -39.11 8.03
N GLU A 193 -17.91 -38.47 8.19
CA GLU A 193 -18.80 -38.18 7.06
C GLU A 193 -18.16 -37.11 6.15
N GLN A 194 -17.44 -37.58 5.14
CA GLN A 194 -16.91 -36.75 4.05
C GLN A 194 -18.05 -36.44 3.07
N GLU A 195 -18.71 -35.30 3.21
CA GLU A 195 -19.65 -34.80 2.19
C GLU A 195 -18.90 -34.46 0.89
N GLU A 196 -18.89 -35.42 -0.05
CA GLU A 196 -18.34 -35.26 -1.40
C GLU A 196 -19.21 -34.28 -2.21
N PHE A 197 -18.92 -32.98 -2.08
CA PHE A 197 -19.65 -31.92 -2.79
C PHE A 197 -19.43 -32.01 -4.30
N GLN A 198 -20.34 -32.68 -4.99
CA GLN A 198 -20.32 -32.83 -6.45
C GLN A 198 -20.60 -31.49 -7.13
N PHE A 199 -19.55 -30.87 -7.69
CA PHE A 199 -19.70 -29.78 -8.64
C PHE A 199 -20.28 -30.31 -9.96
N GLU A 200 -21.55 -30.03 -10.23
CA GLU A 200 -22.06 -30.06 -11.62
C GLU A 200 -21.38 -28.92 -12.41
N PRO A 201 -20.73 -29.20 -13.55
CA PRO A 201 -20.11 -28.16 -14.36
C PRO A 201 -21.17 -27.44 -15.21
N GLU A 202 -21.60 -26.26 -14.78
CA GLU A 202 -22.42 -25.37 -15.62
C GLU A 202 -21.66 -25.03 -16.92
N GLN A 203 -22.23 -25.44 -18.06
CA GLN A 203 -21.63 -25.24 -19.38
C GLN A 203 -21.88 -23.81 -19.90
N GLU A 204 -21.30 -22.81 -19.23
CA GLU A 204 -21.19 -21.48 -19.82
C GLU A 204 -20.05 -21.48 -20.85
N GLU A 205 -20.38 -21.68 -22.13
CA GLU A 205 -19.45 -21.57 -23.27
C GLU A 205 -19.03 -20.11 -23.52
N ALA A 206 -18.35 -19.52 -22.53
CA ALA A 206 -17.59 -18.29 -22.72
C ALA A 206 -16.58 -18.54 -23.85
N GLN A 207 -16.66 -17.72 -24.91
CA GLN A 207 -15.74 -17.83 -26.04
C GLN A 207 -14.34 -17.46 -25.57
N VAL A 208 -13.53 -18.47 -25.21
CA VAL A 208 -12.10 -18.34 -24.93
C VAL A 208 -11.42 -18.01 -26.25
N GLN A 209 -11.49 -16.73 -26.62
CA GLN A 209 -10.77 -16.19 -27.76
C GLN A 209 -9.29 -16.26 -27.42
N GLU A 210 -8.63 -17.27 -28.00
CA GLU A 210 -7.23 -17.63 -27.77
C GLU A 210 -6.35 -16.38 -27.71
N TYR A 211 -5.88 -16.04 -26.50
CA TYR A 211 -5.01 -14.88 -26.30
C TYR A 211 -3.62 -15.25 -26.80
N ILE A 212 -3.45 -15.14 -28.12
CA ILE A 212 -2.16 -15.23 -28.78
C ILE A 212 -1.33 -14.05 -28.25
N GLU A 213 -0.46 -14.32 -27.27
CA GLU A 213 0.55 -13.35 -26.83
C GLU A 213 1.26 -12.80 -28.07
N PRO A 214 1.42 -11.47 -28.21
CA PRO A 214 2.16 -10.91 -29.32
C PRO A 214 3.59 -11.51 -29.29
N PRO A 215 4.10 -12.03 -30.42
CA PRO A 215 5.29 -12.87 -30.41
C PRO A 215 6.47 -12.10 -29.81
N ARG A 216 6.93 -12.56 -28.64
CA ARG A 216 8.03 -11.92 -27.90
C ARG A 216 9.28 -11.89 -28.78
N GLU A 217 10.01 -10.78 -28.70
CA GLU A 217 11.34 -10.68 -29.31
C GLU A 217 12.27 -11.66 -28.61
N LYS A 218 12.56 -12.80 -29.26
CA LYS A 218 13.30 -13.91 -28.67
C LYS A 218 14.67 -13.45 -28.18
N VAL A 219 15.00 -13.74 -26.91
CA VAL A 219 16.23 -13.28 -26.29
C VAL A 219 17.34 -14.27 -26.58
N ASP A 220 18.26 -13.93 -27.49
CA ASP A 220 19.46 -14.74 -27.74
C ASP A 220 20.48 -14.57 -26.62
N VAL A 221 20.30 -15.36 -25.56
CA VAL A 221 21.15 -15.37 -24.36
C VAL A 221 22.60 -15.77 -24.69
N GLU A 222 22.81 -16.70 -25.63
CA GLU A 222 24.14 -17.13 -26.06
C GLU A 222 24.88 -15.99 -26.77
N ALA A 223 24.22 -15.30 -27.70
CA ALA A 223 24.78 -14.14 -28.38
C ALA A 223 25.06 -12.99 -27.40
N LEU A 224 24.15 -12.73 -26.44
CA LEU A 224 24.33 -11.66 -25.44
C LEU A 224 25.51 -11.93 -24.50
N ILE A 225 25.69 -13.17 -24.02
CA ILE A 225 26.83 -13.52 -23.16
C ILE A 225 28.14 -13.56 -23.97
N THR A 226 28.11 -14.03 -25.22
CA THR A 226 29.30 -14.11 -26.10
C THR A 226 29.75 -12.73 -26.58
N ALA A 227 28.82 -11.83 -26.93
CA ALA A 227 29.11 -10.44 -27.28
C ALA A 227 29.69 -9.65 -26.09
N ASN A 228 29.33 -10.02 -24.86
CA ASN A 228 29.93 -9.51 -23.63
C ASN A 228 31.37 -10.01 -23.36
N GLY A 229 32.08 -10.57 -24.35
CA GLY A 229 33.42 -11.15 -24.19
C GLY A 229 34.52 -10.27 -23.56
N ASN A 230 34.34 -8.95 -23.50
CA ASN A 230 35.19 -8.00 -22.76
C ASN A 230 34.43 -7.17 -21.69
N SER A 231 33.12 -7.37 -21.54
CA SER A 231 32.25 -6.59 -20.66
C SER A 231 31.90 -7.39 -19.41
N SER A 232 32.18 -6.83 -18.24
CA SER A 232 31.89 -7.48 -16.97
C SER A 232 30.44 -7.30 -16.49
N THR A 233 29.58 -6.67 -17.29
CA THR A 233 28.20 -6.31 -16.91
C THR A 233 27.19 -6.76 -17.97
N LEU A 234 26.17 -7.52 -17.56
CA LEU A 234 25.03 -7.92 -18.42
C LEU A 234 23.72 -7.33 -17.90
N ASP A 235 22.88 -6.81 -18.80
CA ASP A 235 21.58 -6.22 -18.48
C ASP A 235 20.47 -6.88 -19.32
N LEU A 236 19.55 -7.56 -18.64
CA LEU A 236 18.33 -8.16 -19.19
C LEU A 236 17.07 -7.60 -18.53
N THR A 237 17.15 -6.41 -17.91
CA THR A 237 16.04 -5.71 -17.26
C THR A 237 14.80 -5.69 -18.14
N MET A 238 13.66 -6.15 -17.60
CA MET A 238 12.36 -6.25 -18.25
C MET A 238 12.29 -7.09 -19.54
N LYS A 239 13.33 -7.87 -19.92
CA LYS A 239 13.35 -8.65 -21.17
C LYS A 239 12.50 -9.93 -21.17
N GLY A 240 11.77 -10.22 -20.09
CA GLY A 240 10.66 -11.20 -20.10
C GLY A 240 11.03 -12.62 -20.54
N LEU A 241 12.18 -13.13 -20.07
CA LEU A 241 12.72 -14.46 -20.41
C LEU A 241 11.67 -15.56 -20.24
N ASN A 242 11.65 -16.52 -21.17
CA ASN A 242 10.92 -17.77 -20.99
C ASN A 242 11.76 -18.82 -20.21
N ALA A 243 11.16 -19.96 -19.87
CA ALA A 243 11.81 -21.00 -19.06
C ALA A 243 13.09 -21.59 -19.70
N ASP A 244 13.12 -21.77 -21.03
CA ASP A 244 14.29 -22.29 -21.74
C ASP A 244 15.41 -21.24 -21.84
N GLU A 245 15.05 -19.96 -22.07
CA GLU A 245 15.99 -18.83 -22.05
C GLU A 245 16.59 -18.63 -20.66
N ALA A 246 15.78 -18.71 -19.60
CA ALA A 246 16.22 -18.65 -18.22
C ALA A 246 17.14 -19.84 -17.88
N LYS A 247 16.78 -21.07 -18.27
CA LYS A 247 17.64 -22.25 -18.08
C LYS A 247 18.99 -22.11 -18.81
N THR A 248 18.96 -21.68 -20.08
CA THR A 248 20.17 -21.42 -20.87
C THR A 248 21.06 -20.37 -20.20
N LEU A 249 20.48 -19.28 -19.68
CA LEU A 249 21.17 -18.28 -18.89
C LEU A 249 21.86 -18.89 -17.66
N MET A 250 21.20 -19.82 -16.94
CA MET A 250 21.77 -20.48 -15.76
C MET A 250 22.91 -21.45 -16.10
N GLU A 251 22.81 -22.20 -17.20
CA GLU A 251 23.87 -23.12 -17.66
C GLU A 251 25.13 -22.37 -18.13
N LEU A 252 24.94 -21.21 -18.78
CA LEU A 252 26.03 -20.31 -19.17
C LEU A 252 26.63 -19.59 -17.96
N LEU A 253 25.80 -19.08 -17.05
CA LEU A 253 26.24 -18.37 -15.83
C LEU A 253 27.08 -19.27 -14.91
N GLN A 254 26.75 -20.56 -14.78
CA GLN A 254 27.53 -21.53 -13.99
C GLN A 254 29.02 -21.57 -14.36
N ASN A 255 29.33 -21.41 -15.65
CA ASN A 255 30.67 -21.59 -16.20
C ASN A 255 31.33 -20.27 -16.63
N ASN A 256 30.60 -19.15 -16.58
CA ASN A 256 31.11 -17.84 -16.96
C ASN A 256 32.20 -17.35 -16.00
N LYS A 257 33.22 -16.68 -16.56
CA LYS A 257 34.41 -16.18 -15.81
C LYS A 257 34.70 -14.69 -16.01
N THR A 258 33.82 -13.96 -16.70
CA THR A 258 34.02 -12.55 -17.09
C THR A 258 32.94 -11.62 -16.54
N LEU A 259 31.71 -12.12 -16.37
CA LEU A 259 30.59 -11.37 -15.79
C LEU A 259 30.79 -11.23 -14.28
N THR A 260 30.85 -9.97 -13.85
CA THR A 260 30.89 -9.55 -12.44
C THR A 260 29.54 -9.00 -11.99
N SER A 261 28.77 -8.37 -12.88
CA SER A 261 27.43 -7.85 -12.59
C SER A 261 26.40 -8.42 -13.57
N ILE A 262 25.23 -8.77 -13.06
CA ILE A 262 24.04 -9.05 -13.86
C ILE A 262 22.83 -8.29 -13.31
N ASP A 263 22.07 -7.66 -14.20
CA ASP A 263 20.81 -7.00 -13.88
C ASP A 263 19.64 -7.68 -14.59
N LEU A 264 18.63 -8.02 -13.81
CA LEU A 264 17.47 -8.84 -14.16
C LEU A 264 16.18 -8.21 -13.60
N GLY A 265 16.21 -6.91 -13.30
CA GLY A 265 15.06 -6.20 -12.74
C GLY A 265 13.80 -6.38 -13.59
N GLY A 266 12.68 -6.72 -12.95
CA GLY A 266 11.39 -6.94 -13.63
C GLY A 266 11.33 -8.19 -14.53
N VAL A 267 12.32 -9.09 -14.51
CA VAL A 267 12.20 -10.43 -15.12
C VAL A 267 11.43 -11.32 -14.13
N ASN A 268 10.24 -11.79 -14.49
CA ASN A 268 9.44 -12.64 -13.62
C ASN A 268 9.96 -14.09 -13.63
N PHE A 269 10.60 -14.52 -12.55
CA PHE A 269 10.99 -15.92 -12.38
C PHE A 269 9.86 -16.72 -11.71
N ASP A 270 9.59 -17.91 -12.22
CA ASP A 270 8.84 -18.92 -11.48
C ASP A 270 9.76 -19.64 -10.48
N ALA A 271 9.19 -20.50 -9.63
CA ALA A 271 9.95 -21.24 -8.62
C ALA A 271 11.04 -22.16 -9.24
N ILE A 272 10.84 -22.63 -10.48
CA ILE A 272 11.79 -23.48 -11.21
C ILE A 272 12.98 -22.64 -11.70
N GLY A 273 12.72 -21.48 -12.31
CA GLY A 273 13.74 -20.51 -12.71
C GLY A 273 14.56 -20.00 -11.51
N ALA A 274 13.91 -19.66 -10.39
CA ALA A 274 14.58 -19.25 -9.17
C ALA A 274 15.48 -20.37 -8.58
N LYS A 275 15.01 -21.63 -8.61
CA LYS A 275 15.83 -22.79 -8.23
C LYS A 275 17.08 -22.94 -9.10
N HIS A 276 16.91 -22.91 -10.42
CA HIS A 276 18.05 -22.98 -11.35
C HIS A 276 19.01 -21.80 -11.18
N PHE A 277 18.52 -20.62 -10.78
CA PHE A 277 19.37 -19.50 -10.41
C PHE A 277 20.19 -19.79 -9.16
N GLY A 278 19.58 -20.34 -8.10
CA GLY A 278 20.29 -20.80 -6.90
C GLY A 278 21.40 -21.81 -7.23
N ASP A 279 21.07 -22.86 -7.99
CA ASP A 279 22.03 -23.87 -8.47
C ASP A 279 23.20 -23.24 -9.27
N ALA A 280 22.92 -22.18 -10.04
CA ALA A 280 23.91 -21.48 -10.85
C ALA A 280 24.81 -20.55 -10.01
N LEU A 281 24.20 -19.75 -9.15
CA LEU A 281 24.87 -18.84 -8.23
C LEU A 281 25.76 -19.58 -7.25
N GLN A 282 25.36 -20.77 -6.77
CA GLN A 282 26.19 -21.54 -5.85
C GLN A 282 27.53 -21.97 -6.49
N LYS A 283 27.54 -22.22 -7.81
CA LYS A 283 28.74 -22.64 -8.56
C LYS A 283 29.57 -21.47 -9.07
N ASN A 284 28.93 -20.39 -9.56
CA ASN A 284 29.65 -19.24 -10.08
C ASN A 284 30.48 -18.54 -8.98
N LYS A 285 31.77 -18.26 -9.25
CA LYS A 285 32.71 -17.60 -8.34
C LYS A 285 33.31 -16.30 -8.91
N THR A 286 32.60 -15.62 -9.83
CA THR A 286 33.04 -14.37 -10.48
C THR A 286 31.99 -13.25 -10.42
N LEU A 287 30.70 -13.61 -10.38
CA LEU A 287 29.60 -12.69 -10.20
C LEU A 287 29.65 -12.12 -8.77
N ASN A 288 29.87 -10.81 -8.67
CA ASN A 288 29.89 -10.06 -7.42
C ASN A 288 28.65 -9.18 -7.20
N THR A 289 27.92 -8.84 -8.26
CA THR A 289 26.68 -8.05 -8.20
C THR A 289 25.53 -8.76 -8.93
N LEU A 290 24.41 -8.95 -8.24
CA LEU A 290 23.18 -9.55 -8.77
C LEU A 290 22.00 -8.64 -8.41
N ARG A 291 21.28 -8.13 -9.42
CA ARG A 291 20.03 -7.40 -9.18
C ARG A 291 18.82 -8.12 -9.77
N LEU A 292 17.80 -8.24 -8.93
CA LEU A 292 16.56 -8.96 -9.16
C LEU A 292 15.36 -8.09 -8.72
N PHE A 293 15.51 -6.75 -8.71
CA PHE A 293 14.45 -5.84 -8.28
C PHE A 293 13.12 -6.13 -9.01
N ASN A 294 12.04 -6.36 -8.24
CA ASN A 294 10.70 -6.64 -8.76
C ASN A 294 10.62 -7.91 -9.65
N ALA A 295 11.45 -8.92 -9.40
CA ALA A 295 11.55 -10.14 -10.22
C ALA A 295 10.59 -11.30 -9.87
N GLY A 296 9.57 -11.06 -9.03
CA GLY A 296 8.48 -12.02 -8.75
C GLY A 296 8.86 -13.27 -7.91
N ILE A 297 10.10 -13.37 -7.45
CA ILE A 297 10.75 -14.57 -6.88
C ILE A 297 9.99 -15.24 -5.72
N GLY A 298 9.32 -14.46 -4.87
CA GLY A 298 8.53 -14.97 -3.74
C GLY A 298 9.36 -15.65 -2.64
N VAL A 299 8.65 -16.25 -1.67
CA VAL A 299 9.26 -16.93 -0.50
C VAL A 299 10.13 -18.12 -0.92
N GLU A 300 9.59 -19.03 -1.75
CA GLU A 300 10.29 -20.25 -2.18
C GLU A 300 11.51 -19.94 -3.05
N GLY A 301 11.40 -18.97 -3.95
CA GLY A 301 12.55 -18.55 -4.76
C GLY A 301 13.69 -18.02 -3.90
N VAL A 302 13.38 -17.24 -2.85
CA VAL A 302 14.38 -16.70 -1.91
C VAL A 302 15.02 -17.80 -1.05
N LYS A 303 14.34 -18.92 -0.76
CA LYS A 303 14.98 -20.09 -0.11
C LYS A 303 16.12 -20.66 -0.97
N TYR A 304 15.92 -20.80 -2.29
CA TYR A 304 16.99 -21.25 -3.19
C TYR A 304 18.16 -20.26 -3.28
N PHE A 305 17.88 -18.95 -3.25
CA PHE A 305 18.95 -17.94 -3.15
C PHE A 305 19.70 -18.05 -1.82
N ALA A 306 19.01 -18.19 -0.69
CA ALA A 306 19.63 -18.35 0.62
C ALA A 306 20.59 -19.57 0.66
N ASP A 307 20.15 -20.74 0.22
CA ASP A 307 20.99 -21.95 0.24
C ASP A 307 22.14 -21.92 -0.78
N ALA A 308 22.00 -21.16 -1.88
CA ALA A 308 23.11 -20.83 -2.77
C ALA A 308 24.14 -19.89 -2.10
N LEU A 309 23.65 -18.88 -1.37
CA LEU A 309 24.49 -17.89 -0.69
C LEU A 309 25.31 -18.50 0.45
N ARG A 310 24.83 -19.52 1.17
CA ARG A 310 25.61 -20.20 2.25
C ARG A 310 27.03 -20.56 1.85
N ASN A 311 27.25 -20.91 0.57
CA ASN A 311 28.54 -21.35 0.01
C ASN A 311 29.03 -20.49 -1.17
N ASN A 312 28.40 -19.33 -1.44
CA ASN A 312 28.90 -18.39 -2.44
C ASN A 312 29.95 -17.46 -1.80
N THR A 313 31.15 -17.42 -2.38
CA THR A 313 32.30 -16.67 -1.87
C THR A 313 32.74 -15.54 -2.83
N ALA A 314 31.83 -15.07 -3.69
CA ALA A 314 32.10 -14.08 -4.74
C ALA A 314 31.06 -12.96 -4.78
N LEU A 315 29.80 -13.24 -4.48
CA LEU A 315 28.73 -12.25 -4.41
C LEU A 315 28.95 -11.31 -3.23
N THR A 316 28.99 -10.01 -3.51
CA THR A 316 29.12 -8.93 -2.51
C THR A 316 27.92 -8.00 -2.49
N THR A 317 27.09 -8.03 -3.54
CA THR A 317 25.93 -7.16 -3.70
C THR A 317 24.74 -7.95 -4.24
N LEU A 318 23.61 -7.90 -3.54
CA LEU A 318 22.36 -8.56 -3.92
C LEU A 318 21.18 -7.58 -3.77
N ASP A 319 20.41 -7.37 -4.84
CA ASP A 319 19.18 -6.58 -4.79
C ASP A 319 17.97 -7.49 -5.01
N LEU A 320 17.16 -7.65 -3.97
CA LEU A 320 15.88 -8.38 -3.94
C LEU A 320 14.71 -7.42 -3.69
N GLY A 321 14.88 -6.13 -4.01
CA GLY A 321 13.88 -5.10 -3.79
C GLY A 321 12.53 -5.46 -4.39
N ARG A 322 11.46 -5.45 -3.59
CA ARG A 322 10.09 -5.84 -4.02
C ARG A 322 9.91 -7.29 -4.51
N CYS A 323 10.79 -8.24 -4.16
CA CYS A 323 10.69 -9.65 -4.58
C CYS A 323 9.60 -10.48 -3.86
N GLN A 324 8.71 -9.88 -3.07
CA GLN A 324 7.59 -10.56 -2.37
C GLN A 324 8.03 -11.70 -1.42
N MET A 325 9.23 -11.59 -0.83
CA MET A 325 9.84 -12.66 -0.02
C MET A 325 9.24 -12.85 1.38
N GLY A 326 8.53 -11.84 1.91
CA GLY A 326 7.99 -11.82 3.28
C GLY A 326 9.03 -11.96 4.40
N ASP A 327 8.54 -12.01 5.64
CA ASP A 327 9.39 -12.19 6.83
C ASP A 327 10.05 -13.57 6.86
N GLU A 328 9.41 -14.59 6.26
CA GLU A 328 9.96 -15.93 6.13
C GLU A 328 11.20 -15.96 5.23
N GLY A 329 11.11 -15.38 4.02
CA GLY A 329 12.25 -15.27 3.10
C GLY A 329 13.37 -14.41 3.69
N ALA A 330 13.02 -13.32 4.39
CA ALA A 330 13.99 -12.52 5.15
C ALA A 330 14.73 -13.36 6.20
N ARG A 331 14.02 -14.22 6.94
CA ARG A 331 14.63 -15.12 7.94
C ARG A 331 15.55 -16.16 7.30
N HIS A 332 15.18 -16.72 6.15
CA HIS A 332 16.05 -17.66 5.42
C HIS A 332 17.33 -16.99 4.91
N LEU A 333 17.26 -15.75 4.40
CA LEU A 333 18.47 -14.97 4.06
C LEU A 333 19.33 -14.70 5.30
N ALA A 334 18.73 -14.22 6.39
CA ALA A 334 19.46 -13.91 7.63
C ALA A 334 20.17 -15.14 8.24
N ASP A 335 19.56 -16.32 8.14
CA ASP A 335 20.17 -17.60 8.53
C ASP A 335 21.33 -17.98 7.61
N ALA A 336 21.14 -17.92 6.28
CA ALA A 336 22.20 -18.23 5.32
C ALA A 336 23.44 -17.31 5.43
N LEU A 337 23.22 -16.02 5.73
CA LEU A 337 24.29 -15.03 5.85
C LEU A 337 25.13 -15.21 7.12
N GLN A 338 24.58 -15.77 8.20
CA GLN A 338 25.35 -16.15 9.40
C GLN A 338 26.40 -17.23 9.11
N HIS A 339 26.21 -18.01 8.04
CA HIS A 339 27.15 -19.05 7.60
C HIS A 339 28.08 -18.60 6.46
N ASN A 340 27.83 -17.45 5.82
CA ASN A 340 28.72 -16.92 4.79
C ASN A 340 29.88 -16.13 5.43
N THR A 341 31.05 -16.19 4.80
CA THR A 341 32.28 -15.47 5.20
C THR A 341 32.50 -14.16 4.43
N VAL A 342 31.70 -13.88 3.41
CA VAL A 342 31.70 -12.64 2.62
C VAL A 342 30.68 -11.66 3.19
N ASN A 343 31.06 -10.39 3.28
CA ASN A 343 30.14 -9.31 3.61
C ASN A 343 29.29 -8.97 2.37
N ILE A 344 28.00 -9.31 2.41
CA ILE A 344 27.05 -9.09 1.30
C ILE A 344 26.15 -7.90 1.63
N LEU A 345 26.20 -6.87 0.80
CA LEU A 345 25.27 -5.75 0.83
C LEU A 345 23.95 -6.16 0.17
N ILE A 346 22.86 -6.18 0.95
CA ILE A 346 21.53 -6.57 0.47
C ILE A 346 20.58 -5.37 0.43
N TYR A 347 19.85 -5.24 -0.68
CA TYR A 347 18.72 -4.32 -0.86
C TYR A 347 17.40 -5.13 -0.90
N LEU A 348 16.34 -4.62 -0.27
CA LEU A 348 15.06 -5.29 0.02
C LEU A 348 13.86 -4.38 -0.26
#